data_AF-A0A938DZL2-F1
#
_entry.id   AF-A0A938DZL2-F1
#
_cell.length_a   1.000
_cell.length_b   1.000
_cell.length_c   1.000
_cell.angle_alpha   90.00
_cell.angle_beta   90.00
_cell.angle_gamma   90.00
#
_symmetry.space_group_name_H-M   'P 1'
#
loop_
_entity.id
_entity.type
_entity.pdbx_description
1 polymer ?
#
loop_
_entity_poly.entity_id
_entity_poly.type
_entity_poly.pdbx_seq_one_letter_code
_entity_poly.pdbx_strand_id
1 'polypeptide(L)'
;MGVTGEPGGTQYDWYTRATELLDSGNPDAAVVLLEWVLAEDDSSAVLEAYGRALFDTRRYLEAVEVLTRLVERYPDADYGHYALGLSLWRLQRFLGARDHLAMAFVMRPDRADYGSALSQVKATLRARIEGGLPLEGPVETGRAS
;
A
#
# COMPACT_ATOMS: atom_id res chain seq x y z
N MET A 1 17.28 29.50 19.74
CA MET A 1 15.92 29.64 19.19
C MET A 1 15.68 28.45 18.29
N GLY A 2 14.97 27.44 18.80
CA GLY A 2 14.74 26.18 18.09
C GLY A 2 13.69 26.39 17.02
N VAL A 3 14.08 26.20 15.76
CA VAL A 3 13.13 26.06 14.65
C VAL A 3 13.08 24.57 14.35
N THR A 4 12.43 23.79 15.23
CA THR A 4 12.02 22.44 14.83
C THR A 4 10.81 22.63 13.93
N GLY A 5 10.93 22.23 12.66
CA GLY A 5 9.85 22.28 11.66
C GLY A 5 8.72 21.29 11.95
N GLU A 6 8.51 20.94 13.22
CA GLU A 6 7.48 20.04 13.67
C GLU A 6 6.13 20.74 13.54
N PRO A 7 5.14 20.13 12.86
CA PRO A 7 3.79 20.68 12.84
C PRO A 7 3.25 20.79 14.27
N GLY A 8 2.60 21.89 14.65
CA GLY A 8 2.04 22.02 16.00
C GLY A 8 0.95 20.96 16.26
N GLY A 9 0.94 20.34 17.44
CA GLY A 9 -0.05 19.34 17.86
C GLY A 9 0.57 18.13 18.56
N THR A 10 -0.26 17.26 19.12
CA THR A 10 0.14 15.92 19.58
C THR A 10 0.13 14.95 18.40
N GLN A 11 0.76 13.78 18.54
CA GLN A 11 0.67 12.72 17.53
C GLN A 11 -0.75 12.29 17.22
N TYR A 12 -1.61 12.25 18.25
CA TYR A 12 -3.03 11.97 18.06
C TYR A 12 -3.72 13.03 17.19
N ASP A 13 -3.37 14.31 17.37
CA ASP A 13 -3.88 15.41 16.54
C ASP A 13 -3.39 15.29 15.09
N TRP A 14 -2.11 14.94 14.89
CA TRP A 14 -1.55 14.74 13.55
C TRP A 14 -2.17 13.52 12.86
N TYR A 15 -2.36 12.41 13.57
CA TYR A 15 -3.02 11.23 13.04
C TYR A 15 -4.46 11.54 12.63
N THR A 16 -5.22 12.20 13.51
CA THR A 16 -6.60 12.61 13.23
C THR A 16 -6.65 13.49 11.98
N ARG A 17 -5.82 14.52 11.92
CA ARG A 17 -5.73 15.41 10.75
C ARG A 17 -5.29 14.68 9.48
N ALA A 18 -4.37 13.73 9.58
CA ALA A 18 -3.94 12.94 8.43
C ALA A 18 -5.08 12.08 7.87
N THR A 19 -5.88 11.47 8.73
CA THR A 19 -7.06 10.70 8.29
C THR A 19 -8.13 11.58 7.64
N GLU A 20 -8.38 12.78 8.18
CA GLU A 20 -9.25 13.78 7.54
C GLU A 20 -8.72 14.23 6.16
N LEU A 21 -7.39 14.37 6.03
CA LEU A 21 -6.76 14.68 4.76
C LEU A 21 -6.92 13.55 3.75
N LEU A 22 -6.81 12.28 4.16
CA LEU A 22 -7.09 11.14 3.29
C LEU A 22 -8.55 11.12 2.83
N ASP A 23 -9.49 11.36 3.73
CA ASP A 23 -10.92 11.32 3.43
C ASP A 23 -11.38 12.50 2.56
N SER A 24 -10.68 13.64 2.67
CA SER A 24 -10.88 14.81 1.81
C SER A 24 -10.10 14.75 0.48
N GLY A 25 -9.37 13.66 0.21
CA GLY A 25 -8.65 13.47 -1.06
C GLY A 25 -7.34 14.25 -1.17
N ASN A 26 -6.69 14.56 -0.04
CA ASN A 26 -5.41 15.25 0.06
C ASN A 26 -4.29 14.33 0.59
N PRO A 27 -3.97 13.21 -0.10
CA PRO A 27 -3.09 12.18 0.44
C PRO A 27 -1.63 12.65 0.58
N ASP A 28 -1.14 13.57 -0.26
CA ASP A 28 0.22 14.13 -0.15
C ASP A 28 0.43 14.84 1.20
N ALA A 29 -0.55 15.61 1.65
CA ALA A 29 -0.49 16.28 2.94
C ALA A 29 -0.62 15.28 4.10
N ALA A 30 -1.41 14.21 3.92
CA ALA A 30 -1.54 13.15 4.90
C ALA A 30 -0.22 12.39 5.10
N VAL A 31 0.51 12.09 4.03
CA VAL A 31 1.84 11.45 4.09
C VAL A 31 2.75 12.23 5.04
N VAL A 32 2.87 13.55 4.84
CA VAL A 32 3.77 14.37 5.67
C VAL A 32 3.44 14.24 7.15
N LEU A 33 2.15 14.31 7.53
CA LEU A 33 1.76 14.17 8.93
C LEU A 33 1.98 12.75 9.46
N LEU A 34 1.71 11.73 8.65
CA LEU A 34 1.88 10.32 9.03
C LEU A 34 3.34 9.93 9.21
N GLU A 35 4.28 10.55 8.48
CA GLU A 35 5.72 10.37 8.70
C GLU A 35 6.12 10.79 10.14
N TRP A 36 5.56 11.90 10.66
CA TRP A 36 5.81 12.35 12.03
C TRP A 36 5.15 11.45 13.08
N VAL A 37 3.95 10.95 12.81
CA VAL A 37 3.26 10.03 13.74
C VAL A 37 4.02 8.70 13.81
N LEU A 38 4.46 8.17 12.67
CA LEU A 38 5.16 6.89 12.58
C LEU A 38 6.50 6.85 13.33
N ALA A 39 7.09 8.02 13.59
CA ALA A 39 8.34 8.12 14.34
C ALA A 39 8.24 7.59 15.79
N GLU A 40 7.05 7.66 16.40
CA GLU A 40 6.83 7.14 17.77
C GLU A 40 5.70 6.12 17.87
N ASP A 41 4.76 6.09 16.92
CA ASP A 41 3.64 5.15 16.90
C ASP A 41 3.62 4.33 15.61
N ASP A 42 3.96 3.04 15.73
CA ASP A 42 3.90 2.07 14.65
C ASP A 42 2.76 1.05 14.79
N SER A 43 1.66 1.50 15.39
CA SER A 43 0.41 0.75 15.45
C SER A 43 -0.10 0.39 14.06
N SER A 44 -0.91 -0.66 14.01
CA SER A 44 -1.56 -1.13 12.77
C SER A 44 -2.30 0.00 12.06
N ALA A 45 -3.02 0.85 12.81
CA ALA A 45 -3.80 1.96 12.26
C ALA A 45 -2.94 3.06 11.61
N VAL A 46 -1.77 3.38 12.17
CA VAL A 46 -0.83 4.36 11.60
C VAL A 46 -0.16 3.80 10.36
N LEU A 47 0.35 2.57 10.43
CA LEU A 47 0.97 1.89 9.28
C LEU A 47 -0.02 1.73 8.12
N GLU A 48 -1.28 1.40 8.41
CA GLU A 48 -2.34 1.30 7.42
C GLU A 48 -2.64 2.65 6.76
N ALA A 49 -2.86 3.70 7.56
CA ALA A 49 -3.12 5.04 7.04
C ALA A 49 -1.95 5.55 6.20
N TYR A 50 -0.71 5.31 6.64
CA TYR A 50 0.49 5.72 5.92
C TYR A 50 0.67 4.96 4.61
N GLY A 51 0.51 3.64 4.64
CA GLY A 51 0.53 2.81 3.43
C GLY A 51 -0.55 3.20 2.42
N ARG A 52 -1.76 3.53 2.89
CA ARG A 52 -2.86 4.07 2.06
C ARG A 52 -2.46 5.41 1.43
N ALA A 53 -1.92 6.34 2.22
CA ALA A 53 -1.49 7.65 1.73
C ALA A 53 -0.41 7.53 0.63
N LEU A 54 0.58 6.65 0.83
CA LEU A 54 1.62 6.38 -0.15
C LEU A 54 1.06 5.74 -1.43
N PHE A 55 0.09 4.84 -1.31
CA PHE A 55 -0.58 4.26 -2.47
C PHE A 55 -1.37 5.31 -3.26
N ASP A 56 -2.15 6.15 -2.57
CA ASP A 56 -3.00 7.19 -3.19
C ASP A 56 -2.15 8.28 -3.88
N THR A 57 -0.94 8.54 -3.37
CA THR A 57 0.08 9.41 -4.01
C THR A 57 0.92 8.71 -5.08
N ARG A 58 0.62 7.45 -5.41
CA ARG A 58 1.34 6.61 -6.38
C ARG A 58 2.81 6.32 -6.02
N ARG A 59 3.20 6.50 -4.76
CA ARG A 59 4.51 6.12 -4.21
C ARG A 59 4.53 4.61 -3.90
N TYR A 60 4.32 3.79 -4.93
CA TYR A 60 4.03 2.36 -4.77
C TYR A 60 5.17 1.55 -4.14
N LEU A 61 6.43 1.91 -4.39
CA LEU A 61 7.57 1.21 -3.78
C LEU A 61 7.57 1.41 -2.26
N GLU A 62 7.38 2.64 -1.82
CA GLU A 62 7.33 2.99 -0.40
C GLU A 62 6.08 2.41 0.27
N ALA A 63 4.94 2.43 -0.44
CA ALA A 63 3.72 1.76 0.02
C ALA A 63 3.98 0.26 0.26
N VAL A 64 4.69 -0.42 -0.64
CA VAL A 64 5.07 -1.83 -0.44
C VAL A 64 5.90 -2.01 0.82
N GLU A 65 6.89 -1.16 1.09
CA GLU A 65 7.72 -1.26 2.30
C GLU A 65 6.90 -1.14 3.58
N VAL A 66 6.08 -0.08 3.68
CA VAL A 66 5.23 0.17 4.86
C VAL A 66 4.17 -0.91 5.04
N LEU A 67 3.52 -1.32 3.96
CA LEU A 67 2.46 -2.33 4.01
C LEU A 67 3.02 -3.74 4.24
N THR A 68 4.27 -4.02 3.82
CA THR A 68 4.96 -5.26 4.19
C THR A 68 5.19 -5.31 5.69
N ARG A 69 5.71 -4.22 6.29
CA ARG A 69 5.85 -4.12 7.75
C ARG A 69 4.51 -4.29 8.48
N LEU A 70 3.42 -3.72 7.94
CA LEU A 70 2.07 -3.88 8.48
C LEU A 70 1.67 -5.36 8.53
N VAL A 71 1.72 -6.09 7.42
CA VAL A 71 1.25 -7.48 7.37
C VAL A 71 2.20 -8.46 8.07
N GLU A 72 3.48 -8.14 8.22
CA GLU A 72 4.42 -8.93 9.01
C GLU A 72 4.12 -8.83 10.52
N ARG A 73 3.76 -7.63 11.00
CA ARG A 73 3.45 -7.40 12.42
C ARG A 73 2.00 -7.72 12.78
N TYR A 74 1.09 -7.48 11.85
CA TYR A 74 -0.35 -7.65 12.00
C TYR A 74 -0.88 -8.50 10.84
N PRO A 75 -0.66 -9.83 10.87
CA PRO A 75 -1.02 -10.72 9.76
C PRO A 75 -2.53 -10.82 9.47
N ASP A 76 -3.36 -10.35 10.40
CA ASP A 76 -4.82 -10.29 10.30
C ASP A 76 -5.34 -8.94 9.75
N ALA A 77 -4.45 -8.00 9.39
CA ALA A 77 -4.81 -6.75 8.75
C ALA A 77 -5.25 -6.98 7.28
N ASP A 78 -6.54 -7.28 7.07
CA ASP A 78 -7.09 -7.59 5.75
C ASP A 78 -6.87 -6.47 4.72
N TYR A 79 -7.04 -5.22 5.14
CA TYR A 79 -6.78 -4.07 4.29
C TYR A 79 -5.29 -3.91 3.97
N GLY A 80 -4.39 -4.22 4.93
CA GLY A 80 -2.94 -4.24 4.69
C GLY A 80 -2.56 -5.20 3.56
N HIS A 81 -3.12 -6.41 3.56
CA HIS A 81 -2.95 -7.38 2.47
C HIS A 81 -3.55 -6.87 1.15
N TYR A 82 -4.72 -6.25 1.19
CA TYR A 82 -5.36 -5.69 0.00
C TYR A 82 -4.51 -4.58 -0.64
N ALA A 83 -4.13 -3.56 0.14
CA ALA A 83 -3.34 -2.43 -0.31
C ALA A 83 -1.94 -2.86 -0.77
N LEU A 84 -1.30 -3.82 -0.08
CA LEU A 84 -0.02 -4.38 -0.52
C LEU A 84 -0.15 -5.07 -1.87
N GLY A 85 -1.20 -5.88 -2.03
CA GLY A 85 -1.51 -6.55 -3.28
C GLY A 85 -1.73 -5.59 -4.45
N LEU A 86 -2.48 -4.50 -4.23
CA LEU A 86 -2.65 -3.44 -5.24
C LEU A 86 -1.35 -2.72 -5.57
N SER A 87 -0.53 -2.41 -4.56
CA SER A 87 0.77 -1.73 -4.73
C SER A 87 1.72 -2.59 -5.56
N LEU A 88 1.83 -3.88 -5.24
CA LEU A 88 2.59 -4.86 -6.00
C LEU A 88 2.08 -4.95 -7.43
N TRP A 89 0.76 -4.98 -7.63
CA TRP A 89 0.18 -5.02 -8.97
C TRP A 89 0.56 -3.80 -9.82
N ARG A 90 0.54 -2.59 -9.23
CA ARG A 90 0.99 -1.36 -9.91
C ARG A 90 2.46 -1.40 -10.30
N LEU A 91 3.28 -2.08 -9.50
CA LEU A 91 4.69 -2.35 -9.79
C LEU A 91 4.91 -3.56 -10.71
N GLN A 92 3.83 -4.12 -11.26
CA GLN A 92 3.88 -5.30 -12.11
C GLN A 92 4.48 -6.53 -11.39
N ARG A 93 4.37 -6.58 -10.06
CA ARG A 93 4.74 -7.72 -9.21
C ARG A 93 3.54 -8.67 -9.03
N PHE A 94 3.09 -9.32 -10.09
CA PHE A 94 1.78 -9.97 -10.17
C PHE A 94 1.66 -11.25 -9.32
N LEU A 95 2.71 -12.04 -9.13
CA LEU A 95 2.60 -13.23 -8.28
C LEU A 95 2.39 -12.83 -6.81
N GLY A 96 3.22 -11.91 -6.31
CA GLY A 96 3.05 -11.34 -4.98
C GLY A 96 1.70 -10.62 -4.82
N ALA A 97 1.29 -9.85 -5.84
CA ALA A 97 -0.01 -9.20 -5.83
C ALA A 97 -1.17 -10.20 -5.67
N ARG A 98 -1.15 -11.30 -6.43
CA ARG A 98 -2.15 -12.36 -6.34
C ARG A 98 -2.21 -12.94 -4.94
N ASP A 99 -1.07 -13.23 -4.35
CA ASP A 99 -0.98 -13.94 -3.07
C ASP A 99 -1.52 -13.07 -1.92
N HIS A 100 -1.16 -11.78 -1.87
CA HIS A 100 -1.72 -10.87 -0.87
C HIS A 100 -3.21 -10.57 -1.10
N LEU A 101 -3.65 -10.37 -2.34
CA LEU A 101 -5.08 -10.18 -2.65
C LEU A 101 -5.91 -11.43 -2.33
N ALA A 102 -5.33 -12.63 -2.49
CA ALA A 102 -5.99 -13.87 -2.09
C ALA A 102 -6.17 -13.94 -0.57
N MET A 103 -5.15 -13.55 0.20
CA MET A 103 -5.26 -13.49 1.65
C MET A 103 -6.33 -12.50 2.11
N ALA A 104 -6.32 -11.27 1.56
CA ALA A 104 -7.35 -10.27 1.85
C ALA A 104 -8.77 -10.81 1.56
N PHE A 105 -8.97 -11.45 0.41
CA PHE A 105 -10.26 -12.04 0.04
C PHE A 105 -10.68 -13.20 0.95
N VAL A 106 -9.74 -14.05 1.40
CA VAL A 106 -10.03 -15.13 2.34
C VAL A 106 -10.46 -14.58 3.71
N MET A 107 -9.82 -13.52 4.18
CA MET A 107 -10.18 -12.87 5.45
C MET A 107 -11.54 -12.17 5.37
N ARG A 108 -11.82 -11.48 4.27
CA ARG A 108 -13.04 -10.69 4.06
C ARG A 108 -13.69 -10.99 2.70
N PRO A 109 -14.35 -12.15 2.55
CA PRO A 109 -15.02 -12.52 1.30
C PRO A 109 -16.26 -11.67 0.99
N ASP A 110 -16.79 -10.96 1.99
CA ASP A 110 -17.89 -9.98 1.87
C ASP A 110 -17.46 -8.69 1.14
N ARG A 111 -16.16 -8.41 1.09
CA ARG A 111 -15.58 -7.23 0.43
C ARG A 111 -15.43 -7.48 -1.08
N ALA A 112 -16.42 -7.03 -1.84
CA ALA A 112 -16.48 -7.21 -3.29
C ALA A 112 -15.27 -6.62 -4.04
N ASP A 113 -14.70 -5.53 -3.51
CA ASP A 113 -13.48 -4.89 -3.98
C ASP A 113 -12.27 -5.84 -3.94
N TYR A 114 -12.15 -6.68 -2.91
CA TYR A 114 -11.04 -7.62 -2.76
C TYR A 114 -11.13 -8.75 -3.79
N GLY A 115 -12.32 -9.35 -3.94
CA GLY A 115 -12.56 -10.39 -4.94
C GLY A 115 -12.39 -9.86 -6.37
N SER A 116 -12.80 -8.63 -6.62
CA SER A 116 -12.64 -7.97 -7.93
C SER A 116 -11.16 -7.74 -8.27
N ALA A 117 -10.36 -7.25 -7.32
CA ALA A 117 -8.93 -7.04 -7.53
C ALA A 117 -8.20 -8.38 -7.77
N LEU A 118 -8.48 -9.39 -6.95
CA LEU A 118 -7.90 -10.74 -7.11
C LEU A 118 -8.20 -11.32 -8.49
N SER A 119 -9.44 -11.18 -8.96
CA SER A 119 -9.88 -11.66 -10.27
C SER A 119 -9.12 -10.96 -11.41
N GLN A 120 -8.91 -9.64 -11.31
CA GLN A 120 -8.18 -8.87 -12.32
C GLN A 120 -6.69 -9.25 -12.39
N VAL A 121 -6.03 -9.47 -11.24
CA VAL A 121 -4.63 -9.94 -11.23
C VAL A 121 -4.52 -11.35 -11.80
N LYS A 122 -5.44 -12.26 -11.46
CA LYS A 122 -5.49 -13.62 -12.04
C LYS A 122 -5.69 -13.59 -13.55
N ALA A 123 -6.58 -12.73 -14.05
CA ALA A 123 -6.78 -12.55 -15.50
C ALA A 123 -5.52 -12.03 -16.19
N THR A 124 -4.80 -11.09 -15.56
CA THR A 124 -3.53 -10.57 -16.08
C THR A 124 -2.45 -11.66 -16.16
N LEU A 125 -2.28 -12.45 -15.10
CA LEU A 125 -1.37 -13.60 -15.09
C LEU A 125 -1.72 -14.61 -16.19
N ARG A 126 -3.01 -14.94 -16.32
CA ARG A 126 -3.48 -15.86 -17.37
C ARG A 126 -3.14 -15.34 -18.77
N ALA A 127 -3.46 -14.10 -19.07
CA ALA A 127 -3.17 -13.49 -20.37
C ALA A 127 -1.67 -13.48 -20.68
N ARG A 128 -0.82 -13.25 -19.67
CA ARG A 128 0.65 -13.31 -19.82
C ARG A 128 1.14 -14.72 -20.08
N ILE A 129 0.63 -15.72 -19.37
CA ILE A 129 0.96 -17.15 -19.61
C ILE A 129 0.58 -17.52 -21.05
N GLU A 130 -0.65 -17.20 -21.47
CA GLU A 130 -1.15 -17.48 -22.82
C GLU A 130 -0.34 -16.76 -23.90
N GLY A 131 0.14 -15.54 -23.60
CA GLY A 131 1.00 -14.75 -24.50
C GLY A 131 2.49 -15.07 -24.42
N GLY A 132 2.93 -16.01 -23.57
CA GLY A 132 4.36 -16.30 -23.35
C GLY A 132 5.16 -15.13 -22.76
N LEU A 133 4.49 -14.21 -22.06
CA LEU A 133 5.08 -13.03 -21.43
C LEU A 133 5.56 -13.36 -20.00
N PRO A 134 6.57 -12.63 -19.48
CA PRO A 134 6.96 -12.74 -18.08
C PRO A 134 5.79 -12.52 -17.12
N LEU A 135 5.75 -13.28 -16.03
CA LEU A 135 4.73 -13.14 -14.98
C LEU A 135 4.97 -11.96 -14.06
N GLU A 136 6.09 -11.27 -14.23
CA GLU A 136 6.47 -10.06 -13.51
C GLU A 136 6.79 -8.92 -14.48
N GLY A 137 6.95 -7.71 -13.97
CA GLY A 137 7.33 -6.50 -14.71
C GLY A 137 8.68 -6.67 -15.42
N PRO A 138 9.09 -5.69 -16.26
CA PRO A 138 10.13 -5.92 -17.25
C PRO A 138 11.43 -6.40 -16.60
N VAL A 139 11.94 -7.54 -17.07
CA VAL A 139 13.38 -7.79 -17.07
C VAL A 139 13.96 -6.67 -17.92
N GLU A 140 14.86 -5.86 -17.37
CA GLU A 140 15.59 -4.85 -18.14
C GLU A 140 16.35 -5.53 -19.28
N THR A 141 15.73 -5.72 -20.43
CA THR A 141 16.44 -6.04 -21.67
C THR A 141 17.03 -4.75 -22.19
N GLY A 142 18.21 -4.42 -21.67
CA GLY A 142 19.23 -3.60 -22.31
C GLY A 142 18.88 -2.13 -22.59
N ARG A 143 19.42 -1.24 -21.74
CA ARG A 143 20.09 -0.05 -22.27
C ARG A 143 21.59 -0.30 -22.20
N ALA A 144 22.12 -0.86 -23.29
CA ALA A 144 23.52 -0.65 -23.62
C ALA A 144 23.69 0.86 -23.89
N SER A 145 24.57 1.49 -23.13
CA SER A 145 25.21 2.77 -23.45
C SER A 145 26.65 2.67 -23.02
#